data_AF-A0A941DFK4-F1
#
_entry.id   AF-A0A941DFK4-F1
#
_cell.length_a   1.000
_cell.length_b   1.000
_cell.length_c   1.000
_cell.angle_alpha   90.00
_cell.angle_beta   90.00
_cell.angle_gamma   90.00
#
_symmetry.space_group_name_H-M   'P 1'
#
loop_
_entity.id
_entity.type
_entity.pdbx_description
1 polymer ?
#
loop_
_entity_poly.entity_id
_entity_poly.type
_entity_poly.pdbx_seq_one_letter_code
_entity_poly.pdbx_strand_id
1 'polypeptide(L)'
;MQPSDPRIVSSNRPPNRRTAFLAARKKQEINPTVQRQVAAIKAKHTLGLPLLDQIQTQSSTVTHVQLHPKQIILGIVASTSFIAGLLAAIEQSMLIASASGLCFLLSATWLGLTRRHNRQTSSTQSTSVALFTVANIIAFDGAIAALYGTREKVEQPPHDSELQHKLDKLKSILLSIKAQFVRIHQLTAKSDAQEVLSYDDQFYLNACLQRYLPDSLESYLRVPPATRLTHAVQGEQTALDLLLHQLHLLHTEIDQREQALTKNAAEQLMRQQRFLEEKSRSSR
;
A
#
# COMPACT_ATOMS: atom_id res chain seq x y z
N MET A 1 -72.46 33.26 -0.33
CA MET A 1 -72.33 31.85 0.13
C MET A 1 -71.53 31.10 -0.92
N GLN A 2 -70.28 30.73 -0.61
CA GLN A 2 -69.42 29.89 -1.46
C GLN A 2 -69.18 28.57 -0.73
N PRO A 3 -69.21 27.40 -1.41
CA PRO A 3 -69.01 26.11 -0.79
C PRO A 3 -67.52 25.79 -0.67
N SER A 4 -67.11 25.36 0.52
CA SER A 4 -65.77 24.88 0.86
C SER A 4 -65.55 23.43 0.43
N ASP A 5 -64.43 23.19 -0.25
CA ASP A 5 -63.96 21.94 -0.85
C ASP A 5 -63.59 20.87 0.21
N PRO A 6 -64.13 19.64 0.16
CA PRO A 6 -63.97 18.62 1.21
C PRO A 6 -62.67 17.79 1.17
N ARG A 7 -61.61 18.20 0.46
CA ARG A 7 -60.41 17.35 0.25
C ARG A 7 -59.15 17.69 1.06
N ILE A 8 -59.23 18.53 2.09
CA ILE A 8 -58.07 18.85 2.92
C ILE A 8 -58.28 18.34 4.35
N VAL A 9 -57.73 17.16 4.64
CA VAL A 9 -57.59 16.63 6.01
C VAL A 9 -56.28 17.16 6.59
N SER A 10 -56.32 18.30 7.28
CA SER A 10 -55.18 18.78 8.08
C SER A 10 -55.21 18.10 9.45
N SER A 11 -54.39 17.06 9.66
CA SER A 11 -54.22 16.50 11.00
C SER A 11 -53.30 17.43 11.82
N ASN A 12 -53.88 18.12 12.80
CA ASN A 12 -53.19 19.07 13.69
C ASN A 12 -52.39 18.36 14.81
N ARG A 13 -51.73 17.24 14.50
CA ARG A 13 -50.88 16.51 15.46
C ARG A 13 -49.45 17.04 15.36
N PRO A 14 -48.77 17.32 16.50
CA PRO A 14 -47.38 17.73 16.47
C PRO A 14 -46.54 16.64 15.79
N PRO A 15 -45.67 17.00 14.82
CA PRO A 15 -44.87 16.04 14.09
C PRO A 15 -44.02 15.23 15.08
N ASN A 16 -44.12 13.92 14.96
CA ASN A 16 -43.41 12.97 15.83
C ASN A 16 -41.90 13.28 15.78
N ARG A 17 -41.29 13.71 16.90
CA ARG A 17 -39.87 14.08 16.97
C ARG A 17 -38.93 12.97 16.46
N ARG A 18 -39.35 11.70 16.49
CA ARG A 18 -38.59 10.57 15.95
C ARG A 18 -38.42 10.57 14.43
N THR A 19 -39.34 11.17 13.66
CA THR A 19 -39.20 11.27 12.20
C THR A 19 -38.50 12.56 11.75
N ALA A 20 -38.48 13.60 12.59
CA ALA A 20 -37.79 14.86 12.30
C ALA A 20 -36.25 14.71 12.23
N PHE A 21 -35.66 13.86 13.07
CA PHE A 21 -34.21 13.59 13.01
C PHE A 21 -33.77 12.82 11.75
N LEU A 22 -34.67 12.07 11.12
CA LEU A 22 -34.39 11.39 9.86
C LEU A 22 -34.39 12.36 8.67
N ALA A 23 -35.25 13.39 8.68
CA ALA A 23 -35.27 14.43 7.66
C ALA A 23 -34.09 15.42 7.78
N ALA A 24 -33.62 15.69 9.00
CA ALA A 24 -32.47 16.58 9.26
C ALA A 24 -31.10 15.93 8.98
N ARG A 25 -31.05 14.62 8.71
CA ARG A 25 -29.84 13.92 8.23
C ARG A 25 -29.57 14.17 6.74
N LYS A 26 -30.39 14.99 6.07
CA LYS A 26 -30.21 15.37 4.68
C LYS A 26 -29.20 16.52 4.59
N LYS A 27 -28.02 16.21 4.05
CA LYS A 27 -26.93 17.13 3.68
C LYS A 27 -25.94 17.53 4.79
N GLN A 28 -25.48 16.57 5.60
CA GLN A 28 -24.14 16.72 6.17
C GLN A 28 -23.12 16.62 5.02
N GLU A 29 -22.47 17.74 4.69
CA GLU A 29 -21.31 17.76 3.81
C GLU A 29 -20.23 16.87 4.43
N ILE A 30 -20.12 15.63 3.95
CA ILE A 30 -19.11 14.69 4.42
C ILE A 30 -17.77 15.34 4.13
N ASN A 31 -16.97 15.55 5.17
CA ASN A 31 -15.65 16.15 5.07
C ASN A 31 -14.84 15.46 3.96
N PRO A 32 -14.24 16.21 3.01
CA PRO A 32 -13.47 15.63 1.91
C PRO A 32 -12.35 14.70 2.38
N THR A 33 -11.80 14.90 3.58
CA THR A 33 -10.79 14.00 4.15
C THR A 33 -11.37 12.63 4.48
N VAL A 34 -12.59 12.58 5.01
CA VAL A 34 -13.31 11.34 5.32
C VAL A 34 -13.65 10.59 4.03
N GLN A 35 -14.09 11.31 2.98
CA GLN A 35 -14.35 10.68 1.68
C GLN A 35 -13.08 10.05 1.09
N ARG A 36 -11.93 10.72 1.18
CA ARG A 36 -10.63 10.17 0.75
C ARG A 36 -10.24 8.94 1.56
N GLN A 37 -10.43 8.94 2.87
CA GLN A 37 -10.15 7.79 3.71
C GLN A 37 -11.03 6.59 3.36
N VAL A 38 -12.34 6.80 3.19
CA VAL A 38 -13.26 5.74 2.77
C VAL A 38 -12.87 5.19 1.40
N ALA A 39 -12.52 6.05 0.44
CA ALA A 39 -12.06 5.63 -0.88
C ALA A 39 -10.75 4.81 -0.81
N ALA A 40 -9.80 5.24 0.03
CA ALA A 40 -8.55 4.51 0.24
C ALA A 40 -8.78 3.13 0.89
N ILE A 41 -9.68 3.04 1.88
CA ILE A 41 -10.06 1.77 2.50
C ILE A 41 -10.71 0.84 1.47
N LYS A 42 -11.57 1.36 0.59
CA LYS A 42 -12.21 0.57 -0.48
C LYS A 42 -11.22 0.09 -1.52
N ALA A 43 -10.30 0.95 -1.95
CA ALA A 43 -9.19 0.55 -2.82
C ALA A 43 -8.37 -0.55 -2.15
N LYS A 44 -8.12 -0.44 -0.84
CA LYS A 44 -7.42 -1.48 -0.09
C LYS A 44 -8.16 -2.82 -0.08
N HIS A 45 -9.48 -2.82 0.10
CA HIS A 45 -10.28 -4.06 0.06
C HIS A 45 -10.37 -4.68 -1.33
N THR A 46 -10.37 -3.86 -2.38
CA THR A 46 -10.52 -4.34 -3.76
C THR A 46 -9.20 -4.75 -4.39
N LEU A 47 -8.13 -3.98 -4.18
CA LEU A 47 -6.82 -4.13 -4.83
C LEU A 47 -5.69 -4.52 -3.88
N GLY A 48 -5.98 -4.77 -2.60
CA GLY A 48 -4.98 -5.11 -1.60
C GLY A 48 -4.18 -3.91 -1.08
N LEU A 49 -3.02 -4.17 -0.50
CA LEU A 49 -2.18 -3.13 0.12
C LEU A 49 -1.80 -2.02 -0.89
N PRO A 50 -1.64 -0.75 -0.45
CA PRO A 50 -1.12 0.30 -1.31
C PRO A 50 0.30 -0.05 -1.78
N LEU A 51 0.68 0.43 -2.96
CA LEU A 51 1.97 0.11 -3.57
C LEU A 51 3.13 0.51 -2.65
N LEU A 52 3.00 1.64 -1.94
CA LEU A 52 3.99 2.10 -0.97
C LEU A 52 4.23 1.06 0.15
N ASP A 53 3.17 0.54 0.75
CA ASP A 53 3.27 -0.45 1.81
C ASP A 53 3.86 -1.76 1.27
N GLN A 54 3.51 -2.18 0.05
CA GLN A 54 4.07 -3.38 -0.57
C GLN A 54 5.59 -3.27 -0.77
N ILE A 55 6.05 -2.12 -1.25
CA ILE A 55 7.48 -1.85 -1.45
C ILE A 55 8.23 -1.82 -0.10
N GLN A 56 7.65 -1.19 0.93
CA GLN A 56 8.28 -1.08 2.26
C GLN A 56 8.32 -2.42 3.02
N THR A 57 7.21 -3.17 3.01
CA THR A 57 7.11 -4.45 3.73
C THR A 57 8.06 -5.49 3.18
N GLN A 58 8.31 -5.49 1.86
CA GLN A 58 9.18 -6.47 1.23
C GLN A 58 10.66 -6.07 1.23
N SER A 59 10.97 -4.78 1.38
CA SER A 59 12.33 -4.32 1.66
C SER A 59 12.80 -4.70 3.08
N SER A 60 11.85 -5.02 3.96
CA SER A 60 12.11 -5.55 5.31
C SER A 60 12.26 -7.07 5.27
N THR A 61 13.19 -7.61 4.48
CA THR A 61 13.66 -8.97 4.74
C THR A 61 14.18 -9.00 6.16
N VAL A 62 13.56 -9.83 7.00
CA VAL A 62 13.94 -10.12 8.38
C VAL A 62 15.46 -10.26 8.43
N THR A 63 16.15 -9.21 8.86
CA THR A 63 17.46 -9.38 9.46
C THR A 63 17.18 -10.29 10.62
N HIS A 64 17.61 -11.56 10.52
CA HIS A 64 17.85 -12.37 11.70
C HIS A 64 18.80 -11.52 12.52
N VAL A 65 18.24 -10.77 13.48
CA VAL A 65 19.01 -10.04 14.47
C VAL A 65 19.79 -11.15 15.14
N GLN A 66 21.07 -11.27 14.79
CA GLN A 66 21.98 -12.14 15.51
C GLN A 66 22.03 -11.57 16.92
N LEU A 67 21.16 -12.11 17.79
CA LEU A 67 21.11 -11.75 19.19
C LEU A 67 22.48 -12.12 19.73
N HIS A 68 23.29 -11.10 19.98
CA HIS A 68 24.61 -11.29 20.54
C HIS A 68 24.43 -12.07 21.86
N PRO A 69 25.21 -13.12 22.15
CA PRO A 69 24.99 -14.00 23.32
C PRO A 69 24.82 -13.24 24.66
N LYS A 70 25.43 -12.05 24.77
CA LYS A 70 25.27 -11.13 25.91
C LYS A 70 23.82 -10.64 26.13
N GLN A 71 23.04 -10.45 25.06
CA GLN A 71 21.63 -10.05 25.14
C GLN A 71 20.72 -11.18 25.62
N ILE A 72 21.05 -12.44 25.30
CA ILE A 72 20.35 -13.62 25.79
C ILE A 72 20.59 -13.78 27.29
N ILE A 73 21.84 -13.70 27.74
CA ILE A 73 22.21 -13.76 29.16
C ILE A 73 21.48 -12.67 29.96
N LEU A 74 21.46 -11.43 29.45
CA LEU A 74 20.80 -10.31 30.13
C LEU A 74 19.28 -10.50 30.24
N GLY A 75 18.65 -11.08 29.22
CA GLY A 75 17.22 -11.42 29.27
C GLY A 75 16.90 -12.47 30.33
N ILE A 76 17.75 -13.50 30.46
CA ILE A 76 17.61 -14.53 31.49
C ILE A 76 17.73 -13.90 32.88
N VAL A 77 18.76 -13.09 33.13
CA VAL A 77 18.98 -12.42 34.44
C VAL A 77 17.80 -11.51 34.82
N ALA A 78 17.23 -10.78 33.87
CA ALA A 78 16.07 -9.92 34.15
C ALA A 78 14.83 -10.74 34.53
N SER A 79 14.59 -11.86 33.84
CA SER A 79 13.45 -12.74 34.11
C SER A 79 13.57 -13.46 35.46
N THR A 80 14.76 -13.94 35.81
CA THR A 80 15.01 -14.62 37.09
C THR A 80 14.94 -13.65 38.26
N SER A 81 15.45 -12.42 38.11
CA SER A 81 15.36 -11.38 39.15
C SER A 81 13.92 -10.97 39.43
N PHE A 82 13.07 -10.90 38.40
CA PHE A 82 11.64 -10.61 38.57
C PHE A 82 10.91 -11.70 39.36
N ILE A 83 11.16 -12.98 39.01
CA ILE A 83 10.55 -14.12 39.72
C ILE A 83 11.00 -14.17 41.18
N ALA A 84 12.30 -13.95 41.45
CA ALA A 84 12.83 -13.92 42.81
C ALA A 84 12.23 -12.78 43.65
N GLY A 85 12.03 -11.58 43.05
CA GLY A 85 11.36 -10.48 43.73
C GLY A 85 9.89 -10.77 44.04
N LEU A 86 9.20 -11.46 43.13
CA LEU A 86 7.79 -11.86 43.33
C LEU A 86 7.66 -12.90 44.45
N LEU A 87 8.57 -13.87 44.53
CA LEU A 87 8.65 -14.84 45.63
C LEU A 87 9.00 -14.17 46.97
N ALA A 88 9.97 -13.26 46.99
CA ALA A 88 10.36 -12.53 48.21
C ALA A 88 9.25 -11.62 48.75
N ALA A 89 8.39 -11.08 47.89
CA ALA A 89 7.23 -10.28 48.28
C ALA A 89 6.16 -11.12 49.01
N ILE A 90 6.08 -12.43 48.73
CA ILE A 90 5.13 -13.35 49.39
C ILE A 90 5.61 -13.67 50.82
N GLU A 91 6.92 -13.78 51.06
CA GLU A 91 7.49 -14.15 52.36
C GLU A 91 7.77 -12.95 53.31
N GLN A 92 7.28 -11.74 53.00
CA GLN A 92 7.46 -10.50 53.79
C GLN A 92 8.93 -10.12 54.08
N SER A 93 9.89 -10.61 53.31
CA SER A 93 11.31 -10.23 53.47
C SER A 93 11.61 -8.92 52.72
N MET A 94 11.40 -7.79 53.40
CA MET A 94 11.58 -6.45 52.82
C MET A 94 13.01 -6.17 52.31
N LEU A 95 14.03 -6.79 52.90
CA LEU A 95 15.43 -6.61 52.47
C LEU A 95 15.72 -7.31 51.13
N ILE A 96 15.12 -8.47 50.88
CA ILE A 96 15.33 -9.21 49.62
C ILE A 96 14.47 -8.60 48.49
N ALA A 97 13.28 -8.11 48.82
CA ALA A 97 12.39 -7.42 47.88
C ALA A 97 13.01 -6.10 47.35
N SER A 98 13.66 -5.32 48.22
CA SER A 98 14.31 -4.06 47.81
C SER A 98 15.54 -4.28 46.93
N ALA A 99 16.37 -5.27 47.26
CA ALA A 99 17.57 -5.60 46.46
C ALA A 99 17.23 -6.12 45.05
N SER A 100 16.22 -6.99 44.94
CA SER A 100 15.77 -7.54 43.65
C SER A 100 15.08 -6.48 42.77
N GLY A 101 14.30 -5.57 43.37
CA GLY A 101 13.69 -4.44 42.67
C GLY A 101 14.72 -3.50 42.02
N LEU A 102 15.82 -3.19 42.72
CA LEU A 102 16.89 -2.36 42.18
C LEU A 102 17.61 -3.03 41.00
N CYS A 103 17.90 -4.33 41.09
CA CYS A 103 18.50 -5.09 39.99
C CYS A 103 17.61 -5.14 38.73
N PHE A 104 16.29 -5.25 38.90
CA PHE A 104 15.34 -5.20 37.79
C PHE A 104 15.31 -3.82 37.13
N LEU A 105 15.26 -2.73 37.91
CA LEU A 105 15.25 -1.38 37.35
C LEU A 105 16.55 -1.04 36.62
N LEU A 106 17.71 -1.45 37.16
CA LEU A 106 19.01 -1.23 36.50
C LEU A 106 19.15 -2.04 35.20
N SER A 107 18.70 -3.29 35.17
CA SER A 107 18.73 -4.12 33.95
C SER A 107 17.73 -3.62 32.89
N ALA A 108 16.53 -3.20 33.29
CA ALA A 108 15.52 -2.66 32.39
C ALA A 108 15.94 -1.32 31.77
N THR A 109 16.54 -0.42 32.57
CA THR A 109 17.05 0.87 32.10
C THR A 109 18.25 0.68 31.15
N TRP A 110 19.17 -0.24 31.45
CA TRP A 110 20.29 -0.56 30.57
C TRP A 110 19.83 -1.19 29.24
N LEU A 111 18.83 -2.09 29.26
CA LEU A 111 18.24 -2.66 28.04
C LEU A 111 17.51 -1.60 27.20
N GLY A 112 16.85 -0.64 27.86
CA GLY A 112 16.23 0.52 27.19
C GLY A 112 17.25 1.44 26.52
N LEU A 113 18.35 1.75 27.21
CA LEU A 113 19.44 2.59 26.69
C LEU A 113 20.17 1.93 25.51
N THR A 114 20.48 0.64 25.61
CA THR A 114 21.15 -0.09 24.52
C THR A 114 20.26 -0.25 23.28
N ARG A 115 18.94 -0.47 23.44
CA ARG A 115 17.98 -0.43 22.32
C ARG A 115 17.90 0.95 21.67
N ARG A 116 18.00 2.02 22.45
CA ARG A 116 17.98 3.40 21.95
C ARG A 116 19.26 3.74 21.18
N HIS A 117 20.41 3.24 21.63
CA HIS A 117 21.68 3.46 20.96
C HIS A 117 21.80 2.65 19.65
N ASN A 118 21.32 1.40 19.62
CA ASN A 118 21.28 0.61 18.38
C ASN A 118 20.27 1.14 17.33
N ARG A 119 19.25 1.88 17.75
CA ARG A 119 18.36 2.61 16.82
C ARG A 119 19.07 3.80 16.15
N GLN A 120 20.14 4.32 16.73
CA GLN A 120 20.87 5.48 16.20
C GLN A 120 22.03 5.09 15.26
N THR A 121 22.49 3.84 15.27
CA THR A 121 23.59 3.37 14.41
C THR A 121 23.14 2.77 13.07
N SER A 122 21.83 2.74 12.79
CA SER A 122 21.29 2.22 11.51
C SER A 122 21.07 3.30 10.44
N SER A 123 21.58 4.52 10.62
CA SER A 123 21.49 5.60 9.62
C SER A 123 22.80 5.81 8.86
N THR A 124 23.43 4.74 8.37
CA THR A 124 24.21 4.85 7.14
C THR A 124 23.26 4.51 6.00
N GLN A 125 22.44 5.50 5.62
CA GLN A 125 21.71 5.48 4.37
C GLN A 125 22.74 5.40 3.25
N SER A 126 22.97 4.21 2.72
CA SER A 126 23.44 4.10 1.33
C SER A 126 22.45 4.90 0.49
N THR A 127 22.92 5.97 -0.13
CA THR A 127 22.22 6.74 -1.15
C THR A 127 22.07 5.89 -2.41
N SER A 128 21.37 4.76 -2.33
CA SER A 128 20.78 4.18 -3.52
C SER A 128 19.66 5.14 -3.92
N VAL A 129 19.83 5.77 -5.08
CA VAL A 129 18.78 6.61 -5.66
C VAL A 129 17.56 5.71 -5.82
N ALA A 130 16.54 5.94 -5.00
CA ALA A 130 15.32 5.15 -5.05
C ALA A 130 14.75 5.25 -6.47
N LEU A 131 14.62 4.10 -7.13
CA LEU A 131 14.14 4.01 -8.52
C LEU A 131 12.78 4.70 -8.69
N PHE A 132 11.94 4.67 -7.65
CA PHE A 132 10.67 5.40 -7.60
C PHE A 132 10.69 6.40 -6.44
N THR A 133 10.21 7.63 -6.69
CA THR A 133 9.97 8.58 -5.61
C THR A 133 8.69 8.22 -4.85
N VAL A 134 8.70 8.46 -3.53
CA VAL A 134 7.52 8.24 -2.67
C VAL A 134 6.31 9.04 -3.17
N ALA A 135 6.54 10.25 -3.69
CA ALA A 135 5.48 11.09 -4.25
C ALA A 135 4.78 10.45 -5.45
N ASN A 136 5.53 9.84 -6.38
CA ASN A 136 4.97 9.19 -7.56
C ASN A 136 4.11 7.97 -7.17
N ILE A 137 4.56 7.19 -6.20
CA ILE A 137 3.82 6.03 -5.68
C ILE A 137 2.50 6.48 -5.03
N ILE A 138 2.54 7.53 -4.20
CA ILE A 138 1.35 8.09 -3.54
C ILE A 138 0.35 8.63 -4.57
N ALA A 139 0.82 9.31 -5.62
CA ALA A 139 -0.03 9.83 -6.68
C ALA A 139 -0.80 8.69 -7.38
N PHE A 140 -0.11 7.59 -7.70
CA PHE A 140 -0.72 6.42 -8.31
C PHE A 140 -1.74 5.73 -7.39
N ASP A 141 -1.40 5.46 -6.13
CA ASP A 141 -2.34 4.88 -5.16
C ASP A 141 -3.56 5.80 -4.93
N GLY A 142 -3.37 7.12 -4.95
CA GLY A 142 -4.43 8.11 -4.89
C GLY A 142 -5.37 8.08 -6.09
N ALA A 143 -4.83 7.97 -7.30
CA ALA A 143 -5.61 7.85 -8.54
C ALA A 143 -6.46 6.57 -8.54
N ILE A 144 -5.90 5.46 -8.08
CA ILE A 144 -6.64 4.21 -7.86
C ILE A 144 -7.75 4.41 -6.82
N ALA A 145 -7.46 5.04 -5.69
CA ALA A 145 -8.48 5.30 -4.67
C ALA A 145 -9.65 6.14 -5.21
N ALA A 146 -9.36 7.17 -6.00
CA ALA A 146 -10.38 7.98 -6.65
C ALA A 146 -11.26 7.17 -7.62
N LEU A 147 -10.67 6.22 -8.36
CA LEU A 147 -11.39 5.32 -9.26
C LEU A 147 -12.46 4.50 -8.54
N TYR A 148 -12.09 3.85 -7.43
CA TYR A 148 -13.02 3.01 -6.67
C TYR A 148 -13.96 3.81 -5.76
N GLY A 149 -13.57 5.01 -5.34
CA GLY A 149 -14.42 5.91 -4.56
C GLY A 149 -15.64 6.42 -5.33
N THR A 150 -15.54 6.61 -6.65
CA THR A 150 -16.65 7.12 -7.47
C THR A 150 -17.70 6.07 -7.83
N ARG A 151 -17.41 4.77 -7.69
CA ARG A 151 -18.29 3.65 -8.10
C ARG A 151 -19.55 3.51 -7.23
N GLU A 152 -19.54 3.99 -5.99
CA GLU A 152 -20.67 3.86 -5.04
C GLU A 152 -21.94 4.64 -5.45
N LYS A 153 -21.83 5.65 -6.33
CA LYS A 153 -23.01 6.38 -6.79
C LYS A 153 -23.84 5.65 -7.87
N VAL A 154 -23.36 4.50 -8.36
CA VAL A 154 -24.10 3.64 -9.29
C VAL A 154 -24.62 2.46 -8.48
N GLU A 155 -25.77 2.66 -7.83
CA GLU A 155 -26.37 1.77 -6.81
C GLU A 155 -26.92 0.43 -7.34
N GLN A 156 -26.70 0.09 -8.61
CA GLN A 156 -27.11 -1.20 -9.17
C GLN A 156 -25.94 -1.84 -9.92
N PRO A 157 -25.53 -3.08 -9.58
CA PRO A 157 -24.65 -3.84 -10.44
C PRO A 157 -25.36 -3.98 -11.80
N PRO A 158 -24.70 -3.59 -12.91
CA PRO A 158 -25.28 -3.82 -14.22
C PRO A 158 -25.54 -5.32 -14.36
N HIS A 159 -26.77 -5.69 -14.69
CA HIS A 159 -27.12 -7.06 -15.06
C HIS A 159 -26.42 -7.51 -16.37
N ASP A 160 -25.70 -6.60 -17.01
CA ASP A 160 -24.94 -6.81 -18.22
C ASP A 160 -23.62 -7.52 -17.89
N SER A 161 -23.57 -8.81 -18.21
CA SER A 161 -22.40 -9.68 -18.03
C SER A 161 -21.13 -9.12 -18.69
N GLU A 162 -21.27 -8.43 -19.83
CA GLU A 162 -20.17 -7.80 -20.55
C GLU A 162 -19.52 -6.67 -19.74
N LEU A 163 -20.34 -5.83 -19.09
CA LEU A 163 -19.85 -4.68 -18.34
C LEU A 163 -19.08 -5.13 -17.10
N GLN A 164 -19.60 -6.14 -16.40
CA GLN A 164 -18.93 -6.75 -15.26
C GLN A 164 -17.58 -7.35 -15.68
N HIS A 165 -17.53 -8.06 -16.82
CA HIS A 165 -16.29 -8.59 -17.37
C HIS A 165 -15.25 -7.49 -17.67
N LYS A 166 -15.66 -6.35 -18.27
CA LYS A 166 -14.75 -5.21 -18.52
C LYS A 166 -14.20 -4.62 -17.23
N LEU A 167 -15.01 -4.52 -16.18
CA LEU A 167 -14.57 -4.02 -14.87
C LEU A 167 -13.61 -4.99 -14.16
N ASP A 168 -13.86 -6.29 -14.26
CA ASP A 168 -12.96 -7.31 -13.72
C ASP A 168 -11.63 -7.31 -14.48
N LYS A 169 -11.68 -7.11 -15.80
CA LYS A 169 -10.48 -6.89 -16.62
C LYS A 169 -9.69 -5.65 -16.16
N LEU A 170 -10.36 -4.52 -15.94
CA LEU A 170 -9.73 -3.30 -15.42
C LEU A 170 -9.01 -3.56 -14.09
N LYS A 171 -9.70 -4.21 -13.17
CA LYS A 171 -9.15 -4.60 -11.87
C LYS A 171 -7.91 -5.48 -12.03
N SER A 172 -7.99 -6.50 -12.89
CA SER A 172 -6.89 -7.42 -13.13
C SER A 172 -5.64 -6.73 -13.68
N ILE A 173 -5.81 -5.81 -14.64
CA ILE A 173 -4.69 -5.07 -15.24
C ILE A 173 -4.03 -4.16 -14.20
N LEU A 174 -4.81 -3.43 -13.39
CA LEU A 174 -4.25 -2.58 -12.34
C LEU A 174 -3.48 -3.38 -11.28
N LEU A 175 -3.96 -4.56 -10.92
CA LEU A 175 -3.24 -5.48 -10.03
C LEU A 175 -1.93 -5.97 -10.64
N SER A 176 -1.95 -6.36 -11.92
CA SER A 176 -0.74 -6.80 -12.62
C SER A 176 0.30 -5.68 -12.71
N ILE A 177 -0.10 -4.46 -13.04
CA ILE A 177 0.78 -3.28 -13.06
C ILE A 177 1.40 -3.03 -11.68
N LYS A 178 0.59 -3.07 -10.61
CA LYS A 178 1.12 -2.94 -9.23
C LYS A 178 2.16 -4.00 -8.92
N ALA A 179 1.85 -5.26 -9.24
CA ALA A 179 2.76 -6.37 -9.00
C ALA A 179 4.07 -6.23 -9.81
N GLN A 180 4.01 -5.75 -11.05
CA GLN A 180 5.19 -5.47 -11.88
C GLN A 180 6.08 -4.40 -11.25
N PHE A 181 5.53 -3.27 -10.82
CA PHE A 181 6.32 -2.22 -10.16
C PHE A 181 7.01 -2.72 -8.88
N VAL A 182 6.33 -3.56 -8.10
CA VAL A 182 6.93 -4.21 -6.93
C VAL A 182 8.09 -5.10 -7.33
N ARG A 183 7.92 -5.97 -8.33
CA ARG A 183 8.99 -6.88 -8.78
C ARG A 183 10.18 -6.12 -9.37
N ILE A 184 9.93 -5.11 -10.20
CA ILE A 184 10.98 -4.24 -10.75
C ILE A 184 11.75 -3.57 -9.61
N HIS A 185 11.05 -2.98 -8.63
CA HIS A 185 11.69 -2.36 -7.47
C HIS A 185 12.59 -3.37 -6.73
N GLN A 186 12.12 -4.60 -6.51
CA GLN A 186 12.91 -5.64 -5.86
C GLN A 186 14.15 -6.04 -6.64
N LEU A 187 14.02 -6.24 -7.96
CA LEU A 187 15.15 -6.58 -8.83
C LEU A 187 16.20 -5.46 -8.78
N THR A 188 15.76 -4.20 -8.81
CA THR A 188 16.65 -3.03 -8.76
C THR A 188 17.17 -2.71 -7.37
N ALA A 189 16.53 -3.20 -6.30
CA ALA A 189 17.01 -3.01 -4.93
C ALA A 189 18.08 -4.05 -4.54
N LYS A 190 18.06 -5.23 -5.17
CA LYS A 190 19.02 -6.32 -4.94
C LYS A 190 20.30 -6.20 -5.75
N SER A 191 20.23 -5.54 -6.90
CA SER A 191 21.36 -5.25 -7.78
C SER A 191 21.66 -3.76 -7.72
N ASP A 192 22.88 -3.32 -8.03
CA ASP A 192 23.10 -1.88 -8.26
C ASP A 192 22.22 -1.44 -9.45
N ALA A 193 21.11 -0.75 -9.15
CA ALA A 193 20.05 -0.40 -10.10
C ALA A 193 20.58 0.29 -11.38
N GLN A 194 21.71 0.99 -11.24
CA GLN A 194 22.40 1.71 -12.30
C GLN A 194 23.05 0.79 -13.35
N GLU A 195 23.47 -0.42 -12.98
CA GLU A 195 24.09 -1.37 -13.92
C GLU A 195 23.06 -2.20 -14.69
N VAL A 196 21.87 -2.43 -14.11
CA VAL A 196 20.89 -3.37 -14.66
C VAL A 196 19.84 -2.68 -15.55
N LEU A 197 19.48 -1.43 -15.23
CA LEU A 197 18.39 -0.70 -15.90
C LEU A 197 18.97 0.48 -16.71
N SER A 198 18.62 0.55 -18.00
CA SER A 198 18.98 1.71 -18.84
C SER A 198 18.36 3.00 -18.28
N TYR A 199 19.01 4.14 -18.48
CA TYR A 199 18.49 5.45 -18.08
C TYR A 199 17.09 5.71 -18.67
N ASP A 200 16.89 5.33 -19.94
CA ASP A 200 15.61 5.50 -20.63
C ASP A 200 14.50 4.66 -19.99
N ASP A 201 14.82 3.46 -19.51
CA ASP A 201 13.87 2.60 -18.81
C ASP A 201 13.53 3.15 -17.43
N GLN A 202 14.51 3.71 -16.71
CA GLN A 202 14.30 4.34 -15.41
C GLN A 202 13.39 5.56 -15.56
N PHE A 203 13.67 6.37 -16.58
CA PHE A 203 12.87 7.54 -16.93
C PHE A 203 11.44 7.14 -17.30
N TYR A 204 11.28 6.14 -18.17
CA TYR A 204 9.97 5.65 -18.60
C TYR A 204 9.13 5.11 -17.44
N LEU A 205 9.70 4.26 -16.60
CA LEU A 205 8.99 3.69 -15.45
C LEU A 205 8.57 4.77 -14.44
N ASN A 206 9.42 5.79 -14.23
CA ASN A 206 9.06 6.94 -13.41
C ASN A 206 7.94 7.76 -14.06
N ALA A 207 8.01 8.02 -15.36
CA ALA A 207 6.95 8.73 -16.09
C ALA A 207 5.62 7.99 -16.04
N CYS A 208 5.63 6.65 -16.06
CA CYS A 208 4.43 5.84 -15.88
C CYS A 208 3.74 6.10 -14.54
N LEU A 209 4.49 6.07 -13.42
CA LEU A 209 3.92 6.30 -12.08
C LEU A 209 3.57 7.78 -11.83
N GLN A 210 4.38 8.69 -12.36
CA GLN A 210 4.20 10.13 -12.14
C GLN A 210 3.07 10.71 -12.98
N ARG A 211 2.95 10.28 -14.25
CA ARG A 211 2.14 10.96 -15.26
C ARG A 211 1.20 10.02 -15.97
N TYR A 212 1.69 8.99 -16.66
CA TYR A 212 0.84 8.25 -17.61
C TYR A 212 -0.30 7.49 -16.93
N LEU A 213 -0.04 6.79 -15.84
CA LEU A 213 -1.09 6.06 -15.11
C LEU A 213 -2.05 7.01 -14.38
N PRO A 214 -1.58 7.99 -13.57
CA PRO A 214 -2.48 8.96 -12.96
C PRO A 214 -3.33 9.72 -13.97
N ASP A 215 -2.73 10.24 -15.06
CA ASP A 215 -3.43 11.04 -16.07
C ASP A 215 -4.50 10.22 -16.80
N SER A 216 -4.21 8.95 -17.11
CA SER A 216 -5.19 8.05 -17.78
C SER A 216 -6.40 7.81 -16.88
N LEU A 217 -6.15 7.52 -15.59
CA LEU A 217 -7.21 7.31 -14.60
C LEU A 217 -8.01 8.59 -14.34
N GLU A 218 -7.33 9.74 -14.23
CA GLU A 218 -8.00 11.03 -14.03
C GLU A 218 -8.84 11.43 -15.25
N SER A 219 -8.32 11.23 -16.47
CA SER A 219 -9.05 11.52 -17.70
C SER A 219 -10.33 10.69 -17.81
N TYR A 220 -10.28 9.41 -17.45
CA TYR A 220 -11.48 8.57 -17.33
C TYR A 220 -12.46 9.10 -16.28
N LEU A 221 -11.96 9.58 -15.14
CA LEU A 221 -12.80 10.13 -14.07
C LEU A 221 -13.43 11.48 -14.40
N ARG A 222 -12.83 12.27 -15.30
CA ARG A 222 -13.41 13.53 -15.80
C ARG A 222 -14.64 13.30 -16.66
N VAL A 223 -14.75 12.15 -17.33
CA VAL A 223 -15.95 11.79 -18.08
C VAL A 223 -17.13 11.63 -17.09
N PRO A 224 -18.32 12.19 -17.38
CA PRO A 224 -19.49 12.04 -16.51
C PRO A 224 -19.84 10.57 -16.25
N PRO A 225 -20.13 10.15 -15.00
CA PRO A 225 -20.38 8.75 -14.67
C PRO A 225 -21.46 8.06 -15.53
N ALA A 226 -22.51 8.80 -15.90
CA ALA A 226 -23.61 8.29 -16.71
C ALA A 226 -23.22 7.96 -18.16
N THR A 227 -22.17 8.59 -18.69
CA THR A 227 -21.75 8.45 -20.09
C THR A 227 -20.54 7.54 -20.27
N ARG A 228 -19.74 7.30 -19.21
CA ARG A 228 -18.51 6.48 -19.25
C ARG A 228 -18.67 5.11 -19.91
N LEU A 229 -19.84 4.50 -19.71
CA LEU A 229 -20.12 3.10 -20.06
C LEU A 229 -21.04 2.97 -21.27
N THR A 230 -21.70 4.05 -21.67
CA THR A 230 -22.80 4.02 -22.65
C THR A 230 -22.49 4.81 -23.91
N HIS A 231 -21.77 5.93 -23.79
CA HIS A 231 -21.47 6.78 -24.93
C HIS A 231 -20.12 6.42 -25.52
N ALA A 232 -20.13 6.20 -26.84
CA ALA A 232 -18.91 6.06 -27.59
C ALA A 232 -18.20 7.42 -27.66
N VAL A 233 -16.93 7.44 -27.28
CA VAL A 233 -16.09 8.65 -27.26
C VAL A 233 -15.31 8.78 -28.56
N GLN A 234 -14.84 7.65 -29.11
CA GLN A 234 -14.11 7.60 -30.36
C GLN A 234 -14.47 6.32 -31.11
N GLY A 235 -15.10 6.46 -32.28
CA GLY A 235 -15.66 5.32 -33.01
C GLY A 235 -16.75 4.62 -32.20
N GLU A 236 -16.62 3.31 -32.00
CA GLU A 236 -17.53 2.48 -31.19
C GLU A 236 -17.03 2.26 -29.75
N GLN A 237 -15.90 2.85 -29.36
CA GLN A 237 -15.28 2.61 -28.06
C GLN A 237 -15.83 3.53 -26.97
N THR A 238 -16.24 2.94 -25.85
CA THR A 238 -16.63 3.68 -24.64
C THR A 238 -15.41 4.25 -23.93
N ALA A 239 -15.61 5.17 -22.98
CA ALA A 239 -14.51 5.69 -22.16
C ALA A 239 -13.80 4.59 -21.36
N LEU A 240 -14.54 3.56 -20.93
CA LEU A 240 -13.97 2.40 -20.26
C LEU A 240 -13.10 1.56 -21.21
N ASP A 241 -13.54 1.37 -22.46
CA ASP A 241 -12.78 0.63 -23.46
C ASP A 241 -11.46 1.34 -23.80
N LEU A 242 -11.50 2.67 -23.93
CA LEU A 242 -10.30 3.48 -24.14
C LEU A 242 -9.33 3.37 -22.96
N LEU A 243 -9.82 3.46 -21.72
CA LEU A 243 -8.98 3.29 -20.53
C LEU A 243 -8.35 1.89 -20.49
N LEU A 244 -9.13 0.84 -20.77
CA LEU A 244 -8.63 -0.53 -20.82
C LEU A 244 -7.54 -0.70 -21.86
N HIS A 245 -7.72 -0.10 -23.04
CA HIS A 245 -6.72 -0.12 -24.10
C HIS A 245 -5.43 0.59 -23.67
N GLN A 246 -5.52 1.79 -23.11
CA GLN A 246 -4.37 2.54 -22.61
C GLN A 246 -3.61 1.80 -21.51
N LEU A 247 -4.32 1.24 -20.53
CA LEU A 247 -3.70 0.46 -19.46
C LEU A 247 -3.06 -0.82 -19.98
N HIS A 248 -3.63 -1.45 -21.00
CA HIS A 248 -3.04 -2.61 -21.64
C HIS A 248 -1.72 -2.27 -22.36
N LEU A 249 -1.67 -1.15 -23.09
CA LEU A 249 -0.43 -0.67 -23.72
C LEU A 249 0.65 -0.40 -22.66
N LEU A 250 0.31 0.33 -21.59
CA LEU A 250 1.25 0.61 -20.50
C LEU A 250 1.73 -0.67 -19.83
N HIS A 251 0.82 -1.61 -19.55
CA HIS A 251 1.18 -2.91 -18.96
C HIS A 251 2.16 -3.68 -19.83
N THR A 252 1.92 -3.76 -21.14
CA THR A 252 2.82 -4.46 -22.09
C THR A 252 4.20 -3.83 -22.14
N GLU A 253 4.29 -2.50 -22.16
CA GLU A 253 5.57 -1.78 -22.16
C GLU A 253 6.35 -1.94 -20.84
N ILE A 254 5.65 -2.00 -19.71
CA ILE A 254 6.27 -2.29 -18.41
C ILE A 254 6.75 -3.74 -18.36
N ASP A 255 5.95 -4.68 -18.89
CA ASP A 255 6.30 -6.10 -18.94
C ASP A 255 7.56 -6.37 -19.77
N GLN A 256 7.66 -5.75 -20.95
CA GLN A 256 8.85 -5.86 -21.80
C GLN A 256 10.12 -5.40 -21.08
N ARG A 257 10.03 -4.33 -20.30
CA ARG A 257 11.15 -3.82 -19.50
C ARG A 257 11.49 -4.75 -18.35
N GLU A 258 10.49 -5.28 -17.64
CA GLU A 258 10.70 -6.31 -16.62
C GLU A 258 11.42 -7.54 -17.21
N GLN A 259 10.99 -8.03 -18.37
CA GLN A 259 11.62 -9.15 -19.07
C GLN A 259 13.07 -8.84 -19.48
N ALA A 260 13.34 -7.63 -19.99
CA ALA A 260 14.71 -7.21 -20.31
C ALA A 260 15.62 -7.24 -19.06
N LEU A 261 15.12 -6.80 -17.90
CA LEU A 261 15.87 -6.85 -16.64
C LEU A 261 16.19 -8.26 -16.19
N THR A 262 15.20 -9.15 -16.22
CA THR A 262 15.40 -10.55 -15.84
C THR A 262 16.40 -11.25 -16.75
N LYS A 263 16.37 -10.94 -18.05
CA LYS A 263 17.35 -11.43 -19.02
C LYS A 263 18.76 -10.92 -18.71
N ASN A 264 18.92 -9.62 -18.46
CA ASN A 264 20.22 -9.02 -18.10
C ASN A 264 20.81 -9.67 -16.83
N ALA A 265 19.98 -9.89 -15.81
CA ALA A 265 20.40 -10.56 -14.58
C ALA A 265 20.85 -12.01 -14.84
N ALA A 266 20.12 -12.75 -15.69
CA ALA A 266 20.50 -14.11 -16.09
C ALA A 266 21.83 -14.13 -16.87
N GLU A 267 22.04 -13.18 -17.77
CA GLU A 267 23.30 -13.03 -18.50
C GLU A 267 24.49 -12.75 -17.59
N GLN A 268 24.32 -11.90 -16.57
CA GLN A 268 25.36 -11.63 -15.59
C GLN A 268 25.75 -12.89 -14.81
N LEU A 269 24.77 -13.69 -14.40
CA LEU A 269 25.02 -14.98 -13.73
C LEU A 269 25.78 -15.96 -14.63
N MET A 270 25.41 -16.03 -15.91
CA MET A 270 26.14 -16.87 -16.88
C MET A 270 27.59 -16.40 -17.08
N ARG A 271 27.85 -15.09 -17.09
CA ARG A 271 29.22 -14.55 -17.16
C ARG A 271 30.04 -14.92 -15.93
N GLN A 272 29.45 -14.82 -14.74
CA GLN A 272 30.11 -15.24 -13.49
C GLN A 272 30.45 -16.73 -13.50
N GLN A 273 29.53 -17.58 -13.98
CA GLN A 273 29.79 -19.01 -14.12
C GLN A 273 31.00 -19.29 -15.02
N ARG A 274 31.04 -18.69 -16.22
CA ARG A 274 32.16 -18.87 -17.16
C ARG A 274 33.48 -18.43 -16.56
N PHE A 275 33.50 -17.30 -15.86
CA PHE A 275 34.68 -16.82 -15.15
C PHE A 275 35.17 -17.81 -14.07
N LEU A 276 34.26 -18.39 -13.29
CA LEU A 276 34.62 -19.39 -12.28
C LEU A 276 35.18 -20.68 -12.90
N GLU A 277 34.59 -21.12 -14.01
CA GLU A 277 35.09 -22.27 -14.78
C GLU A 277 36.50 -22.02 -15.32
N GLU A 278 36.73 -20.87 -15.94
CA GLU A 278 38.05 -20.46 -16.45
C GLU A 278 39.10 -20.39 -15.33
N LYS A 279 38.74 -19.79 -14.18
CA LYS A 279 39.63 -19.70 -13.02
C LYS A 279 39.99 -21.07 -12.46
N SER A 280 39.03 -22.00 -12.40
CA SER A 280 39.26 -23.36 -11.92
C SER A 280 40.19 -24.17 -12.84
N ARG A 281 40.12 -23.92 -14.16
CA ARG A 281 41.00 -24.55 -15.15
C ARG A 281 42.41 -24.00 -15.08
N SER A 282 42.58 -22.69 -14.90
CA SER A 282 43.89 -22.05 -14.82
C SER A 282 44.68 -22.40 -13.55
N SER A 283 44.03 -22.91 -12.49
CA SER A 283 44.69 -23.30 -11.24
C SER A 283 45.08 -24.79 -11.16
N ARG A 284 44.82 -25.58 -12.20
CA ARG A 284 45.28 -26.97 -12.34
C ARG A 284 46.49 -27.01 -13.25
#